data_AF-A0AAE0DRS7-F1
#
_entry.id   AF-A0AAE0DRS7-F1
#
_cell.length_a   1.000
_cell.length_b   1.000
_cell.length_c   1.000
_cell.angle_alpha   90.00
_cell.angle_beta   90.00
_cell.angle_gamma   90.00
#
_symmetry.space_group_name_H-M   'P 1'
#
loop_
_entity.id
_entity.type
_entity.pdbx_description
1 polymer ?
#
loop_
_entity_poly.entity_id
_entity_poly.type
_entity_poly.pdbx_seq_one_letter_code
_entity_poly.pdbx_strand_id
1 'polypeptide(L)'
;MSLGIPDFRSKGTGLYSQLENLGLSDPQEVFDISLFREDPSVFYSVAKDILPSSKKFSPTHAFIRLLQDKGILLTNFTQNIDNLEGHAGILPEKLIQCHGSFATATCIECGYKVECEKIYYDLKAGKVARCDRCIQRIRDVKPGSKRKRSSNGSSGPRKKRQSYEDSTDDEEDDIAVAGVMKVHITDQS
;
A
#
# COMPACT_ATOMS: atom_id res chain seq x y z
N MET A 1 -18.76 -12.29 -16.59
CA MET A 1 -18.52 -12.55 -15.15
C MET A 1 -19.75 -12.22 -14.34
N SER A 2 -20.06 -13.01 -13.30
CA SER A 2 -21.38 -13.00 -12.63
C SER A 2 -21.52 -12.03 -11.45
N LEU A 3 -20.45 -11.33 -11.04
CA LEU A 3 -20.43 -10.49 -9.83
C LEU A 3 -20.06 -9.02 -10.09
N GLY A 4 -19.87 -8.61 -11.35
CA GLY A 4 -19.57 -7.22 -11.71
C GLY A 4 -18.16 -6.74 -11.32
N ILE A 5 -17.28 -7.63 -10.87
CA ILE A 5 -15.85 -7.35 -10.68
C ILE A 5 -15.21 -7.34 -12.08
N PRO A 6 -14.50 -6.27 -12.50
CA PRO A 6 -13.75 -6.25 -13.75
C PRO A 6 -12.64 -7.30 -13.72
N ASP A 7 -12.37 -7.97 -14.84
CA ASP A 7 -11.17 -8.81 -14.92
C ASP A 7 -9.98 -7.91 -15.29
N PHE A 8 -8.78 -8.48 -15.26
CA PHE A 8 -7.60 -7.74 -15.64
C PHE A 8 -7.56 -7.45 -17.15
N ARG A 9 -8.05 -8.37 -17.98
CA ARG A 9 -7.68 -8.45 -19.42
C ARG A 9 -8.82 -8.20 -20.42
N SER A 10 -10.09 -8.03 -20.00
CA SER A 10 -11.18 -7.82 -20.96
C SER A 10 -11.02 -6.49 -21.70
N LYS A 11 -11.07 -6.55 -23.03
CA LYS A 11 -10.99 -5.35 -23.87
C LYS A 11 -12.12 -4.37 -23.54
N GLY A 12 -11.75 -3.12 -23.20
CA GLY A 12 -12.68 -2.01 -22.98
C GLY A 12 -13.41 -2.00 -21.63
N THR A 13 -13.30 -3.06 -20.83
CA THR A 13 -13.94 -3.15 -19.48
C THR A 13 -13.01 -3.67 -18.40
N GLY A 14 -11.90 -4.32 -18.75
CA GLY A 14 -10.92 -4.83 -17.82
C GLY A 14 -9.96 -3.74 -17.34
N LEU A 15 -9.30 -4.02 -16.22
CA LEU A 15 -8.40 -3.08 -15.55
C LEU A 15 -7.34 -2.53 -16.52
N TYR A 16 -6.70 -3.40 -17.31
CA TYR A 16 -5.60 -3.00 -18.20
C TYR A 16 -6.01 -1.94 -19.24
N SER A 17 -7.24 -2.01 -19.78
CA SER A 17 -7.75 -0.98 -20.69
C SER A 17 -7.97 0.37 -19.99
N GLN A 18 -8.19 0.39 -18.68
CA GLN A 18 -8.28 1.63 -17.90
C GLN A 18 -6.90 2.24 -17.63
N LEU A 19 -5.87 1.38 -17.52
CA LEU A 19 -4.48 1.76 -17.28
C LEU A 19 -3.77 2.32 -18.51
N GLU A 20 -4.24 2.03 -19.72
CA GLU A 20 -3.70 2.60 -20.98
C GLU A 20 -3.64 4.14 -20.94
N ASN A 21 -4.55 4.79 -20.20
CA ASN A 21 -4.58 6.24 -20.03
C ASN A 21 -3.50 6.79 -19.07
N LEU A 22 -2.79 5.93 -18.33
CA LEU A 22 -1.73 6.32 -17.40
C LEU A 22 -0.35 6.42 -18.07
N GLY A 23 -0.25 6.14 -19.37
CA GLY A 23 1.01 6.25 -20.13
C GLY A 23 2.02 5.14 -19.84
N LEU A 24 1.59 4.03 -19.22
CA LEU A 24 2.43 2.85 -19.01
C LEU A 24 2.65 2.12 -20.34
N SER A 25 3.87 1.62 -20.57
CA SER A 25 4.20 0.78 -21.74
C SER A 25 3.51 -0.57 -21.71
N ASP A 26 3.41 -1.16 -20.52
CA ASP A 26 2.63 -2.36 -20.25
C ASP A 26 1.78 -2.15 -18.98
N PRO A 27 0.44 -2.31 -19.06
CA PRO A 27 -0.44 -2.26 -17.89
C PRO A 27 -0.03 -3.19 -16.74
N GLN A 28 0.73 -4.25 -17.00
CA GLN A 28 1.23 -5.18 -15.98
C GLN A 28 2.28 -4.55 -15.06
N GLU A 29 2.98 -3.49 -15.52
CA GLU A 29 4.02 -2.80 -14.75
C GLU A 29 3.47 -2.23 -13.44
N VAL A 30 2.16 -1.98 -13.34
CA VAL A 30 1.52 -1.52 -12.10
C VAL A 30 1.70 -2.47 -10.91
N PHE A 31 1.97 -3.76 -11.17
CA PHE A 31 2.25 -4.77 -10.15
C PHE A 31 3.75 -5.04 -9.97
N ASP A 32 4.62 -4.37 -10.73
CA ASP A 32 6.07 -4.51 -10.62
C ASP A 32 6.60 -3.82 -9.35
N ILE A 33 7.49 -4.51 -8.65
CA ILE A 33 8.06 -4.00 -7.39
C ILE A 33 9.03 -2.83 -7.60
N SER A 34 9.70 -2.77 -8.75
CA SER A 34 10.61 -1.69 -9.11
C SER A 34 9.80 -0.42 -9.38
N LEU A 35 8.73 -0.52 -10.18
CA LEU A 35 7.83 0.62 -10.40
C LEU A 35 7.19 1.07 -9.08
N PHE A 36 6.74 0.13 -8.24
CA PHE A 36 6.16 0.48 -6.93
C PHE A 36 7.15 1.23 -6.01
N ARG A 37 8.46 0.94 -6.11
CA ARG A 37 9.50 1.63 -5.34
C ARG A 37 9.80 3.02 -5.89
N GLU A 38 9.75 3.18 -7.20
CA GLU A 38 9.96 4.45 -7.89
C GLU A 38 8.77 5.39 -7.71
N ASP A 39 7.58 4.93 -8.06
CA ASP A 39 6.33 5.67 -7.91
C ASP A 39 5.18 4.76 -7.43
N PRO A 40 4.99 4.65 -6.11
CA PRO A 40 3.87 3.88 -5.55
C PRO A 40 2.50 4.49 -5.88
N SER A 41 2.44 5.76 -6.30
CA SER A 41 1.16 6.42 -6.57
C SER A 41 0.42 5.76 -7.75
N VAL A 42 1.15 5.19 -8.71
CA VAL A 42 0.57 4.44 -9.84
C VAL A 42 -0.27 3.28 -9.33
N PHE A 43 0.28 2.40 -8.48
CA PHE A 43 -0.47 1.29 -7.89
C PHE A 43 -1.66 1.80 -7.05
N TYR A 44 -1.46 2.81 -6.21
CA TYR A 44 -2.54 3.31 -5.36
C TYR A 44 -3.68 3.95 -6.17
N SER A 45 -3.38 4.57 -7.31
CA SER A 45 -4.39 5.17 -8.18
C SER A 45 -5.38 4.14 -8.76
N VAL A 46 -4.92 2.90 -8.93
CA VAL A 46 -5.68 1.79 -9.50
C VAL A 46 -6.24 0.86 -8.43
N ALA A 47 -5.61 0.84 -7.25
CA ALA A 47 -6.00 -0.03 -6.14
C ALA A 47 -7.48 0.11 -5.79
N LYS A 48 -8.02 1.33 -5.84
CA LYS A 48 -9.44 1.63 -5.60
C LYS A 48 -10.41 0.84 -6.49
N ASP A 49 -10.00 0.52 -7.72
CA ASP A 49 -10.84 -0.12 -8.74
C ASP A 49 -10.79 -1.65 -8.62
N ILE A 50 -9.71 -2.19 -8.03
CA ILE A 50 -9.53 -3.62 -7.74
C ILE A 50 -9.84 -3.99 -6.29
N LEU A 51 -10.17 -3.01 -5.43
CA LEU A 51 -10.59 -3.29 -4.07
C LEU A 51 -11.84 -4.17 -4.07
N PRO A 52 -11.88 -5.26 -3.28
CA PRO A 52 -13.06 -6.11 -3.18
C PRO A 52 -14.25 -5.27 -2.67
N SER A 53 -15.29 -5.13 -3.49
CA SER A 53 -16.44 -4.26 -3.20
C SER A 53 -17.62 -5.01 -2.56
N SER A 54 -17.65 -6.34 -2.68
CA SER A 54 -18.76 -7.18 -2.28
C SER A 54 -18.29 -8.38 -1.46
N LYS A 55 -19.02 -8.68 -0.38
CA LYS A 55 -18.87 -9.94 0.37
C LYS A 55 -19.74 -11.07 -0.20
N LYS A 56 -20.48 -10.82 -1.29
CA LYS A 56 -21.34 -11.82 -1.93
C LYS A 56 -20.50 -12.70 -2.85
N PHE A 57 -20.53 -14.01 -2.60
CA PHE A 57 -19.92 -15.02 -3.43
C PHE A 57 -20.95 -15.64 -4.40
N SER A 58 -20.48 -16.19 -5.52
CA SER A 58 -21.35 -16.81 -6.54
C SER A 58 -21.75 -18.25 -6.18
N PRO A 59 -22.77 -18.84 -6.84
CA PRO A 59 -23.09 -20.27 -6.71
C PRO A 59 -21.90 -21.20 -6.97
N THR A 60 -20.94 -20.79 -7.80
CA THR A 60 -19.69 -21.55 -8.03
C THR A 60 -18.87 -21.67 -6.74
N HIS A 61 -18.73 -20.58 -5.99
CA HIS A 61 -18.03 -20.61 -4.70
C HIS A 61 -18.77 -21.50 -3.69
N ALA A 62 -20.11 -21.42 -3.68
CA ALA A 62 -20.95 -22.29 -2.85
C ALA A 62 -20.78 -23.77 -3.21
N PHE A 63 -20.65 -24.09 -4.50
CA PHE A 63 -20.38 -25.45 -4.96
C PHE A 63 -19.00 -25.94 -4.49
N ILE A 64 -17.95 -25.12 -4.60
CA ILE A 64 -16.62 -25.48 -4.09
C ILE A 64 -16.66 -25.71 -2.57
N ARG A 65 -17.39 -24.86 -1.84
CA ARG A 65 -17.65 -25.06 -0.41
C ARG A 65 -18.35 -26.39 -0.13
N LEU A 66 -19.34 -26.78 -0.94
CA LEU A 66 -19.99 -28.08 -0.82
C LEU A 66 -19.02 -29.26 -1.03
N LEU A 67 -18.06 -29.14 -1.95
CA LEU A 67 -17.01 -30.15 -2.14
C LEU A 67 -16.13 -30.28 -0.88
N GLN A 68 -15.84 -29.16 -0.21
CA GLN A 68 -15.14 -29.16 1.08
C GLN A 68 -15.96 -29.84 2.17
N ASP A 69 -17.24 -29.49 2.31
CA ASP A 69 -18.13 -30.07 3.33
C ASP A 69 -18.33 -31.58 3.14
N LYS A 70 -18.21 -32.08 1.91
CA LYS A 70 -18.22 -33.51 1.58
C LYS A 70 -16.86 -34.21 1.77
N GLY A 71 -15.81 -33.50 2.15
CA GLY A 71 -14.47 -34.05 2.36
C GLY A 71 -13.73 -34.44 1.08
N ILE A 72 -14.20 -33.99 -0.10
CA ILE A 72 -13.62 -34.34 -1.41
C ILE A 72 -12.81 -33.21 -2.04
N LEU A 73 -12.82 -32.01 -1.45
CA LEU A 73 -11.95 -30.91 -1.88
C LEU A 73 -10.53 -31.15 -1.35
N LEU A 74 -9.58 -31.40 -2.27
CA LEU A 74 -8.16 -31.45 -1.93
C LEU A 74 -7.61 -30.04 -1.67
N THR A 75 -7.65 -29.19 -2.70
CA THR A 75 -7.18 -27.80 -2.70
C THR A 75 -7.93 -27.02 -3.78
N ASN A 76 -8.24 -25.76 -3.50
CA ASN A 76 -8.75 -24.77 -4.44
C ASN A 76 -7.66 -23.75 -4.77
N PHE A 77 -7.20 -23.73 -6.02
CA PHE A 77 -6.27 -22.72 -6.53
C PHE A 77 -7.06 -21.61 -7.19
N THR A 78 -6.89 -20.38 -6.71
CA THR A 78 -7.56 -19.19 -7.27
C THR A 78 -6.55 -18.17 -7.75
N GLN A 79 -6.83 -17.59 -8.91
CA GLN A 79 -6.13 -16.41 -9.43
C GLN A 79 -6.79 -15.10 -8.96
N ASN A 80 -7.96 -15.18 -8.31
CA ASN A 80 -8.70 -14.02 -7.86
C ASN A 80 -8.08 -13.45 -6.58
N ILE A 81 -8.10 -12.11 -6.48
CA ILE A 81 -7.59 -11.36 -5.31
C ILE A 81 -8.71 -10.82 -4.42
N ASP A 82 -9.98 -11.10 -4.78
CA ASP A 82 -11.19 -10.60 -4.13
C ASP A 82 -11.54 -11.30 -2.81
N ASN A 83 -10.90 -12.44 -2.54
CA ASN A 83 -11.09 -13.27 -1.36
C ASN A 83 -12.53 -13.77 -1.19
N LEU A 84 -13.29 -13.93 -2.28
CA LEU A 84 -14.66 -14.45 -2.23
C LEU A 84 -14.72 -15.91 -1.78
N GLU A 85 -13.67 -16.69 -2.01
CA GLU A 85 -13.51 -18.05 -1.54
C GLU A 85 -13.50 -18.12 0.00
N GLY A 86 -12.76 -17.21 0.64
CA GLY A 86 -12.75 -17.07 2.10
C GLY A 86 -14.13 -16.66 2.63
N HIS A 87 -14.83 -15.75 1.94
CA HIS A 87 -16.20 -15.37 2.31
C HIS A 87 -17.21 -16.52 2.15
N ALA A 88 -17.01 -17.42 1.18
CA ALA A 88 -17.80 -18.66 1.06
C ALA A 88 -17.45 -19.70 2.15
N GLY A 89 -16.41 -19.45 2.95
CA GLY A 89 -15.94 -20.30 4.03
C GLY A 89 -15.14 -21.50 3.55
N ILE A 90 -14.45 -21.38 2.42
CA ILE A 90 -13.38 -22.31 2.06
C ILE A 90 -12.24 -22.09 3.07
N LEU A 91 -11.75 -23.18 3.64
CA LEU A 91 -10.74 -23.15 4.70
C LEU A 91 -9.40 -22.64 4.14
N PRO A 92 -8.63 -21.85 4.91
CA PRO A 92 -7.33 -21.33 4.46
C PRO A 92 -6.35 -22.43 4.01
N GLU A 93 -6.33 -23.58 4.69
CA GLU A 93 -5.49 -24.72 4.31
C GLU A 93 -5.93 -25.43 3.02
N LYS A 94 -7.15 -25.14 2.54
CA LYS A 94 -7.71 -25.63 1.28
C LYS A 94 -7.67 -24.57 0.18
N LEU A 95 -7.17 -23.36 0.45
CA LEU A 95 -7.20 -22.24 -0.48
C LEU A 95 -5.80 -21.72 -0.77
N ILE A 96 -5.42 -21.72 -2.06
CA ILE A 96 -4.18 -21.11 -2.53
C ILE A 96 -4.53 -19.93 -3.42
N GLN A 97 -4.22 -18.71 -2.95
CA GLN A 97 -4.36 -17.48 -3.72
C GLN A 97 -3.07 -17.25 -4.50
N CYS A 98 -3.03 -17.71 -5.76
CA CYS A 98 -1.84 -17.72 -6.59
C CYS A 98 -1.26 -16.32 -6.82
N HIS A 99 -2.12 -15.30 -6.81
CA HIS A 99 -1.78 -13.90 -7.09
C HIS A 99 -1.79 -13.02 -5.83
N GLY A 100 -1.80 -13.64 -4.65
CA GLY A 100 -1.90 -12.93 -3.38
C GLY A 100 -3.29 -12.39 -3.10
N SER A 101 -3.40 -11.43 -2.18
CA SER A 101 -4.68 -10.87 -1.75
C SER A 101 -4.56 -9.54 -1.02
N PHE A 102 -5.69 -8.85 -0.92
CA PHE A 102 -5.86 -7.70 -0.04
C PHE A 102 -6.01 -8.09 1.44
N ALA A 103 -5.44 -9.21 1.90
CA ALA A 103 -5.52 -9.57 3.33
C ALA A 103 -4.59 -8.70 4.18
N THR A 104 -3.35 -8.51 3.72
CA THR A 104 -2.32 -7.78 4.49
C THR A 104 -1.46 -6.90 3.60
N ALA A 105 -0.90 -5.85 4.21
CA ALA A 105 0.11 -5.00 3.61
C ALA A 105 1.39 -5.04 4.43
N THR A 106 2.54 -4.81 3.80
CA THR A 106 3.86 -4.81 4.43
C THR A 106 4.64 -3.58 4.02
N CYS A 107 5.25 -2.91 5.00
CA CYS A 107 6.13 -1.79 4.74
C CYS A 107 7.36 -2.24 3.97
N ILE A 108 7.64 -1.60 2.84
CA ILE A 108 8.80 -1.93 1.99
C ILE A 108 10.15 -1.58 2.64
N GLU A 109 10.14 -0.74 3.69
CA GLU A 109 11.36 -0.30 4.37
C GLU A 109 11.66 -1.03 5.68
N CYS A 110 10.65 -1.20 6.54
CA CYS A 110 10.87 -1.82 7.86
C CYS A 110 10.25 -3.20 8.01
N GLY A 111 9.56 -3.72 6.97
CA GLY A 111 8.91 -5.02 7.00
C GLY A 111 7.69 -5.09 7.94
N TYR A 112 7.24 -3.97 8.52
CA TYR A 112 6.07 -3.97 9.38
C TYR A 112 4.81 -4.38 8.62
N LYS A 113 4.11 -5.39 9.14
CA LYS A 113 2.92 -5.97 8.53
C LYS A 113 1.65 -5.49 9.22
N VAL A 114 0.63 -5.15 8.44
CA VAL A 114 -0.71 -4.76 8.91
C VAL A 114 -1.78 -5.49 8.12
N GLU A 115 -2.97 -5.63 8.72
CA GLU A 115 -4.19 -5.97 8.00
C GLU A 115 -4.53 -4.84 7.02
N CYS A 116 -4.93 -5.18 5.79
CA CYS A 116 -5.24 -4.20 4.76
C CYS A 116 -6.40 -3.28 5.14
N GLU A 117 -7.31 -3.73 6.00
CA GLU A 117 -8.39 -2.91 6.57
C GLU A 117 -7.86 -1.62 7.19
N LYS A 118 -6.65 -1.63 7.76
CA LYS A 118 -6.03 -0.45 8.37
C LYS A 118 -5.63 0.62 7.34
N ILE A 119 -5.36 0.23 6.10
CA ILE A 119 -4.99 1.13 4.99
C ILE A 119 -6.12 1.25 3.95
N TYR A 120 -7.30 0.71 4.24
CA TYR A 120 -8.42 0.67 3.29
C TYR A 120 -8.84 2.06 2.81
N TYR A 121 -8.86 3.05 3.69
CA TYR A 121 -9.24 4.42 3.32
C TYR A 121 -8.23 5.05 2.36
N ASP A 122 -6.94 4.79 2.55
CA ASP A 122 -5.88 5.27 1.66
C ASP A 122 -5.99 4.60 0.28
N LEU A 123 -6.16 3.27 0.25
CA LEU A 123 -6.39 2.51 -0.99
C LEU A 123 -7.63 3.03 -1.74
N LYS A 124 -8.75 3.23 -1.04
CA LYS A 124 -10.00 3.71 -1.63
C LYS A 124 -9.90 5.15 -2.14
N ALA A 125 -9.09 5.98 -1.48
CA ALA A 125 -8.84 7.37 -1.89
C ALA A 125 -7.75 7.51 -2.95
N GLY A 126 -7.07 6.42 -3.32
CA GLY A 126 -5.90 6.44 -4.20
C GLY A 126 -4.70 7.19 -3.59
N LYS A 127 -4.60 7.24 -2.26
CA LYS A 127 -3.52 7.90 -1.53
C LYS A 127 -2.49 6.89 -1.07
N VAL A 128 -1.20 7.21 -1.22
CA VAL A 128 -0.10 6.33 -0.80
C VAL A 128 -0.10 6.16 0.73
N ALA A 129 -0.40 4.95 1.21
CA ALA A 129 -0.39 4.66 2.64
C ALA A 129 1.04 4.58 3.18
N ARG A 130 1.31 5.35 4.24
CA ARG A 130 2.62 5.45 4.89
C ARG A 130 2.68 4.56 6.13
N CYS A 131 3.86 4.05 6.44
CA CYS A 131 4.07 3.15 7.55
C CYS A 131 4.17 3.89 8.89
N ASP A 132 3.24 3.63 9.80
CA ASP A 132 3.23 4.21 11.16
C ASP A 132 4.53 3.97 11.93
N ARG A 133 5.15 2.78 11.79
CA ARG A 133 6.43 2.49 12.46
C ARG A 133 7.58 3.32 11.91
N CYS A 134 7.63 3.55 10.60
CA CYS A 134 8.63 4.44 10.01
C CYS A 134 8.39 5.88 10.46
N ILE A 135 7.14 6.35 10.46
CA ILE A 135 6.76 7.68 10.95
C ILE A 135 7.23 7.86 12.40
N GLN A 136 6.96 6.89 13.26
CA GLN A 136 7.36 6.94 14.66
C GLN A 136 8.88 7.00 14.80
N ARG A 137 9.62 6.15 14.07
CA ARG A 137 11.09 6.16 14.07
C ARG A 137 11.67 7.52 13.66
N ILE A 138 11.10 8.16 12.63
CA ILE A 138 11.53 9.50 12.19
C ILE A 138 11.28 10.53 13.28
N ARG A 139 10.12 10.47 13.95
CA ARG A 139 9.79 11.37 15.08
C ARG A 139 10.75 11.18 16.26
N ASP A 140 11.08 9.95 16.60
CA ASP A 140 11.97 9.62 17.71
C ASP A 140 13.43 10.07 17.44
N VAL A 141 13.84 10.09 16.15
CA VAL A 141 15.16 10.57 15.68
C VAL A 141 15.22 12.09 15.49
N LYS A 142 14.14 12.84 15.74
CA LYS A 142 14.19 14.30 15.87
C LYS A 142 14.36 14.71 17.35
N PRO A 143 15.57 14.66 17.96
CA PRO A 143 15.80 15.32 19.23
C PRO A 143 16.11 16.79 18.99
N GLY A 144 15.57 17.66 19.84
CA GLY A 144 15.97 19.06 19.91
C GLY A 144 17.49 19.22 20.03
N SER A 145 18.15 19.62 18.93
CA SER A 145 19.54 20.04 18.95
C SER A 145 19.63 21.55 19.17
N LYS A 146 19.26 21.99 20.37
CA LYS A 146 19.94 23.10 21.03
C LYS A 146 20.40 22.58 22.38
N ARG A 147 21.50 21.81 22.37
CA ARG A 147 22.35 21.68 23.55
C ARG A 147 22.78 23.10 23.91
N LYS A 148 22.11 23.71 24.90
CA LYS A 148 22.51 24.98 25.50
C LYS A 148 23.89 24.72 26.11
N ARG A 149 24.96 25.12 25.41
CA ARG A 149 26.30 25.16 26.00
C ARG A 149 26.20 26.09 27.21
N SER A 150 26.33 25.56 28.42
CA SER A 150 26.58 26.36 29.61
C SER A 150 27.95 27.02 29.44
N SER A 151 27.98 28.25 28.94
CA SER A 151 29.17 29.09 28.94
C SER A 151 29.40 29.59 30.37
N ASN A 152 30.31 28.94 31.07
CA ASN A 152 30.92 29.50 32.27
C ASN A 152 32.05 30.42 31.78
N GLY A 153 31.93 31.75 31.96
CA GLY A 153 33.00 32.67 31.57
C GLY A 153 32.57 34.13 31.37
N SER A 154 32.56 34.87 32.48
CA SER A 154 32.94 36.30 32.62
C SER A 154 32.41 37.36 31.65
N SER A 155 31.66 38.29 32.24
CA SER A 155 31.20 39.60 31.79
C SER A 155 32.19 40.47 30.99
N GLY A 156 31.73 41.00 29.86
CA GLY A 156 32.30 42.14 29.13
C GLY A 156 31.21 42.91 28.36
N PRO A 157 31.29 44.25 28.18
CA PRO A 157 30.12 45.08 27.90
C PRO A 157 29.78 45.22 26.41
N ARG A 158 28.47 45.44 26.17
CA ARG A 158 27.74 45.61 24.90
C ARG A 158 28.32 46.68 23.95
N LYS A 159 28.28 46.38 22.63
CA LYS A 159 28.12 47.40 21.57
C LYS A 159 27.03 46.97 20.57
N LYS A 160 26.22 47.96 20.19
CA LYS A 160 24.97 47.89 19.41
C LYS A 160 25.24 48.33 17.97
N ARG A 161 24.67 47.64 16.98
CA ARG A 161 24.32 48.06 15.59
C ARG A 161 24.21 46.78 14.72
N GLN A 162 23.39 46.64 13.70
CA GLN A 162 22.18 47.27 13.17
C GLN A 162 21.72 46.31 12.04
N SER A 163 20.41 46.23 11.82
CA SER A 163 19.65 45.37 10.89
C SER A 163 20.22 45.16 9.48
N TYR A 164 20.11 43.93 8.95
CA TYR A 164 19.70 43.65 7.57
C TYR A 164 18.81 42.40 7.56
N GLU A 165 17.69 42.51 6.87
CA GLU A 165 16.66 41.49 6.68
C GLU A 165 17.03 40.53 5.55
N ASP A 166 16.40 39.36 5.64
CA ASP A 166 15.95 38.50 4.54
C ASP A 166 16.98 37.68 3.74
N SER A 167 16.97 36.38 4.05
CA SER A 167 16.67 35.32 3.10
C SER A 167 16.41 34.07 3.93
N THR A 168 15.14 33.75 4.17
CA THR A 168 14.78 32.36 4.50
C THR A 168 14.96 31.58 3.21
N ASP A 169 16.19 31.12 2.96
CA ASP A 169 16.40 30.07 2.00
C ASP A 169 15.68 28.84 2.56
N ASP A 170 14.61 28.48 1.85
CA ASP A 170 13.93 27.20 1.94
C ASP A 170 14.98 26.11 1.70
N GLU A 171 15.71 25.72 2.75
CA GLU A 171 16.28 24.40 2.85
C GLU A 171 15.08 23.46 2.96
N GLU A 172 14.56 23.09 1.79
CA GLU A 172 13.61 22.02 1.56
C GLU A 172 14.15 20.81 2.31
N ASP A 173 13.59 20.62 3.52
CA ASP A 173 13.96 19.57 4.45
C ASP A 173 14.22 18.29 3.67
N ASP A 174 15.38 17.66 3.84
CA ASP A 174 15.58 16.23 3.61
C ASP A 174 14.63 15.48 4.56
N ILE A 175 13.32 15.53 4.26
CA ILE A 175 12.30 14.85 5.02
C ILE A 175 12.54 13.39 4.71
N ALA A 176 13.16 12.69 5.66
CA ALA A 176 13.14 11.24 5.70
C ALA A 176 11.68 10.81 5.53
N VAL A 177 11.31 10.38 4.32
CA VAL A 177 9.93 10.03 4.02
C VAL A 177 9.67 8.67 4.64
N ALA A 178 8.57 8.53 5.37
CA ALA A 178 8.21 7.23 5.95
C ALA A 178 8.01 6.17 4.84
N GLY A 179 8.41 4.93 5.15
CA GLY A 179 8.25 3.82 4.23
C GLY A 179 6.80 3.61 3.80
N VAL A 180 6.62 3.04 2.61
CA VAL A 180 5.29 2.85 2.00
C VAL A 180 4.75 1.45 2.30
N MET A 181 3.45 1.34 2.51
CA MET A 181 2.78 0.05 2.69
C MET A 181 2.49 -0.58 1.32
N LYS A 182 3.00 -1.80 1.08
CA LYS A 182 2.74 -2.58 -0.13
C LYS A 182 1.74 -3.69 0.15
N VAL A 183 0.69 -3.80 -0.67
CA VAL A 183 -0.24 -4.95 -0.66
C VAL A 183 0.41 -6.13 -1.39
N HIS A 184 0.21 -7.35 -0.90
CA HIS A 184 0.76 -8.56 -1.51
C HIS A 184 -0.13 -9.06 -2.64
N ILE A 185 0.00 -8.45 -3.81
CA ILE A 185 -0.63 -8.91 -5.06
C ILE A 185 0.48 -9.06 -6.12
N THR A 186 0.42 -10.13 -6.90
CA THR A 186 1.40 -10.43 -7.96
C THR A 186 0.67 -10.96 -9.19
N ASP A 187 0.99 -10.46 -10.39
CA ASP A 187 0.64 -11.17 -11.63
C ASP A 187 1.68 -12.27 -11.88
N GLN A 188 1.25 -13.46 -12.29
CA GLN A 188 2.16 -14.51 -12.78
C GLN A 188 2.20 -14.44 -14.30
N SER A 189 3.17 -13.69 -14.83
CA SER A 189 3.65 -13.80 -16.21
C SER A 189 5.12 -14.19 -16.21
#